data_AF-A0A5C7LNE3-F1
#
_entry.id   AF-A0A5C7LNE3-F1
#
_cell.length_a   1.000
_cell.length_b   1.000
_cell.length_c   1.000
_cell.angle_alpha   90.00
_cell.angle_beta   90.00
_cell.angle_gamma   90.00
#
_symmetry.space_group_name_H-M   'P 1'
#
loop_
_entity.id
_entity.type
_entity.pdbx_description
1 polymer ?
#
loop_
_entity_poly.entity_id
_entity_poly.type
_entity_poly.pdbx_seq_one_letter_code
_entity_poly.pdbx_strand_id
1 'polypeptide(L)'
;MWYAVFMTVTTCAVSFCDRPVRMKDWCMAHYHQQWAGKEFKPIRERKKDDESPFISSRRRPNNTGKCIGPECERLANKKKMCAAHYAQQQRGRPLTKLQNRNYEEDINKNPKKNLKGYIEEFHPEHPNSWKNGWMFQHVFVMSESLGRPIKHHENVHHINGIRDDNRIENLELWSTSQPSGQRIEDKTKWAIEWLEQYDPSRLK
;
A
#
# COMPACT_ATOMS: atom_id res chain seq x y z
N MET A 1 22.97 -12.14 -34.19
CA MET A 1 22.43 -10.88 -34.76
C MET A 1 21.06 -10.66 -34.16
N TRP A 2 20.91 -9.64 -33.32
CA TRP A 2 19.62 -9.32 -32.68
C TRP A 2 18.77 -8.52 -33.66
N TYR A 3 17.62 -9.07 -34.06
CA TYR A 3 16.64 -8.35 -34.86
C TYR A 3 15.86 -7.40 -33.95
N ALA A 4 16.09 -6.09 -34.10
CA ALA A 4 15.24 -5.07 -33.50
C ALA A 4 13.92 -5.03 -34.28
N VAL A 5 12.84 -5.51 -33.67
CA VAL A 5 11.48 -5.31 -34.18
C VAL A 5 11.12 -3.84 -33.89
N PHE A 6 11.13 -3.01 -34.93
CA PHE A 6 10.56 -1.66 -34.87
C PHE A 6 9.05 -1.78 -34.68
N MET A 7 8.56 -1.66 -33.44
CA MET A 7 7.14 -1.43 -33.20
C MET A 7 6.78 -0.04 -33.76
N THR A 8 6.02 -0.01 -34.84
CA THR A 8 5.46 1.23 -35.38
C THR A 8 4.45 1.78 -34.37
N VAL A 9 4.81 2.85 -33.68
CA VAL A 9 3.90 3.53 -32.76
C VAL A 9 2.89 4.29 -33.61
N THR A 10 1.67 3.77 -33.70
CA THR A 10 0.57 4.46 -34.40
C THR A 10 0.27 5.78 -33.70
N THR A 11 0.26 6.88 -34.44
CA THR A 11 0.00 8.23 -33.92
C THR A 11 -1.48 8.58 -34.00
N CYS A 12 -1.92 9.47 -33.11
CA CYS A 12 -3.30 9.93 -33.02
C CYS A 12 -3.79 10.51 -34.36
N ALA A 13 -5.00 10.15 -34.78
CA ALA A 13 -5.63 10.60 -36.02
C ALA A 13 -5.95 12.12 -36.08
N VAL A 14 -5.66 12.88 -35.03
CA VAL A 14 -5.83 14.33 -35.01
C VAL A 14 -4.59 14.97 -35.63
N SER A 15 -4.77 15.74 -36.71
CA SER A 15 -3.69 16.25 -37.58
C SER A 15 -2.59 17.06 -36.88
N PHE A 16 -2.86 17.60 -35.70
CA PHE A 16 -1.92 18.37 -34.88
C PHE A 16 -1.50 17.62 -33.60
N CYS A 17 -1.55 16.28 -33.58
CA CYS A 17 -1.23 15.49 -32.40
C CYS A 17 -0.35 14.27 -32.70
N ASP A 18 0.90 14.31 -32.25
CA ASP A 18 1.85 13.21 -32.41
C ASP A 18 1.81 12.19 -31.25
N ARG A 19 0.79 12.26 -30.38
CA ARG A 19 0.70 11.33 -29.25
C ARG A 19 0.32 9.93 -29.75
N PRO A 20 0.81 8.86 -29.10
CA PRO A 20 0.46 7.49 -29.49
C PRO A 20 -1.03 7.23 -29.31
N VAL A 21 -1.59 6.45 -30.23
CA VAL A 21 -2.94 5.89 -30.12
C VAL A 21 -3.05 5.07 -28.84
N ARG A 22 -4.14 5.28 -28.11
CA ARG A 22 -4.44 4.51 -26.88
C ARG A 22 -5.77 3.76 -26.99
N MET A 23 -6.70 4.24 -27.81
CA MET A 23 -8.00 3.63 -28.01
C MET A 23 -8.58 4.04 -29.36
N LYS A 24 -9.06 3.07 -30.15
CA LYS A 24 -9.45 3.26 -31.56
C LYS A 24 -8.30 3.91 -32.33
N ASP A 25 -8.50 5.10 -32.89
CA ASP A 25 -7.50 5.84 -33.67
C ASP A 25 -7.02 7.11 -32.95
N TRP A 26 -7.37 7.30 -31.68
CA TRP A 26 -7.07 8.51 -30.93
C TRP A 26 -6.17 8.25 -29.72
N CYS A 27 -5.41 9.28 -29.35
CA CYS A 27 -4.81 9.32 -28.02
C CYS A 27 -5.93 9.43 -26.96
N MET A 28 -5.63 9.04 -25.72
CA MET A 28 -6.65 8.97 -24.66
C MET A 28 -7.37 10.32 -24.43
N ALA A 29 -6.65 11.45 -24.55
CA ALA A 29 -7.24 12.78 -24.39
C ALA A 29 -8.18 13.19 -25.55
N HIS A 30 -7.85 12.85 -26.80
CA HIS A 30 -8.72 13.12 -27.95
C HIS A 30 -9.90 12.16 -28.02
N TYR A 31 -9.73 10.91 -27.63
CA TYR A 31 -10.84 9.98 -27.43
C TYR A 31 -11.92 10.56 -26.49
N HIS A 32 -11.50 11.18 -25.37
CA HIS A 32 -12.44 11.85 -24.46
C HIS A 32 -13.09 13.11 -25.05
N GLN A 33 -12.38 13.89 -25.89
CA GLN A 33 -12.97 15.04 -26.57
C GLN A 33 -14.04 14.60 -27.57
N GLN A 34 -13.77 13.53 -28.33
CA GLN A 34 -14.74 12.91 -29.24
C GLN A 34 -15.96 12.37 -28.48
N TRP A 35 -15.74 11.63 -27.39
CA TRP A 35 -16.82 11.08 -26.57
C TRP A 35 -17.69 12.18 -25.96
N ALA A 36 -17.09 13.32 -25.61
CA ALA A 36 -17.81 14.49 -25.10
C ALA A 36 -18.47 15.35 -26.20
N GLY A 37 -18.40 14.96 -27.48
CA GLY A 37 -18.96 15.71 -28.61
C GLY A 37 -18.32 17.08 -28.83
N LYS A 38 -17.06 17.26 -28.41
CA LYS A 38 -16.33 18.53 -28.53
C LYS A 38 -15.45 18.53 -29.78
N GLU A 39 -15.30 19.69 -30.39
CA GLU A 39 -14.26 19.91 -31.39
C GLU A 39 -12.87 19.56 -30.82
N PHE A 40 -12.04 18.94 -31.65
CA PHE A 40 -10.69 18.59 -31.24
C PHE A 40 -9.85 19.84 -31.02
N LYS A 41 -9.31 19.96 -29.81
CA LYS A 41 -8.41 21.05 -29.42
C LYS A 41 -6.99 20.51 -29.18
N PRO A 42 -5.95 21.33 -29.43
CA PRO A 42 -4.58 20.99 -29.06
C PRO A 42 -4.50 20.64 -27.59
N ILE A 43 -3.85 19.51 -27.28
CA ILE A 43 -3.71 19.09 -25.89
C ILE A 43 -2.58 19.90 -25.28
N ARG A 44 -2.89 20.74 -24.29
CA ARG A 44 -1.88 21.49 -23.54
C ARG A 44 -0.84 20.52 -22.99
N GLU A 45 0.42 20.78 -23.27
CA GLU A 45 1.51 20.12 -22.57
C GLU A 45 1.46 20.53 -21.11
N ARG A 46 1.54 19.53 -20.24
CA ARG A 46 1.67 19.80 -18.83
C ARG A 46 3.12 20.27 -18.64
N LYS A 47 3.32 21.51 -18.17
CA LYS A 47 4.64 21.93 -17.69
C LYS A 47 5.09 20.88 -16.68
N LYS A 48 6.23 20.23 -16.95
CA LYS A 48 6.92 19.47 -15.91
C LYS A 48 7.45 20.55 -14.98
N ASP A 49 6.71 20.80 -13.90
CA ASP A 49 7.24 21.59 -12.79
C ASP A 49 8.60 20.94 -12.42
N ASP A 50 9.66 21.73 -12.41
CA ASP A 50 11.04 21.25 -12.33
C ASP A 50 11.27 20.27 -11.16
N GLU A 51 11.93 19.15 -11.47
CA GLU A 51 12.58 18.17 -10.59
C GLU A 51 12.08 18.01 -9.14
N SER A 52 10.87 17.47 -8.94
CA SER A 52 10.54 16.81 -7.67
C SER A 52 10.08 15.37 -7.90
N PRO A 53 10.91 14.35 -7.63
CA PRO A 53 10.61 12.95 -7.93
C PRO A 53 9.46 12.35 -7.10
N PHE A 54 8.91 13.08 -6.11
CA PHE A 54 8.04 12.47 -5.09
C PHE A 54 6.81 13.28 -4.64
N ILE A 55 6.27 14.19 -5.46
CA ILE A 55 4.96 14.81 -5.14
C ILE A 55 3.97 14.61 -6.28
N SER A 56 3.08 13.62 -6.10
CA SER A 56 1.90 13.49 -6.93
C SER A 56 1.11 14.81 -6.93
N SER A 57 1.02 15.39 -8.11
CA SER A 57 0.28 16.61 -8.43
C SER A 57 -1.23 16.64 -8.10
N ARG A 58 -1.79 15.66 -7.37
CA ARG A 58 -3.17 15.67 -6.85
C ARG A 58 -3.29 16.24 -5.44
N ARG A 59 -2.18 16.56 -4.76
CA ARG A 59 -2.18 17.32 -3.50
C ARG A 59 -1.03 18.32 -3.51
N ARG A 60 -1.21 19.50 -4.12
CA ARG A 60 -0.47 20.66 -3.63
C ARG A 60 -1.09 20.98 -2.26
N PRO A 61 -0.41 20.75 -1.13
CA PRO A 61 -0.94 21.23 0.14
C PRO A 61 -0.98 22.75 0.00
N ASN A 62 -2.13 23.35 0.28
CA ASN A 62 -2.21 24.79 0.48
C ASN A 62 -1.43 25.08 1.77
N ASN A 63 -0.11 25.12 1.66
CA ASN A 63 0.79 25.18 2.78
C ASN A 63 1.04 26.66 3.10
N THR A 64 0.47 27.15 4.20
CA THR A 64 0.54 28.57 4.57
C THR A 64 1.67 28.88 5.55
N GLY A 65 2.69 28.03 5.63
CA GLY A 65 3.85 28.19 6.52
C GLY A 65 3.89 27.19 7.69
N LYS A 66 4.52 27.58 8.81
CA LYS A 66 4.68 26.76 10.03
C LYS A 66 3.36 26.68 10.81
N CYS A 67 3.08 25.53 11.42
CA CYS A 67 1.92 25.33 12.29
C CYS A 67 1.97 26.27 13.51
N ILE A 68 0.83 26.88 13.86
CA ILE A 68 0.71 27.72 15.07
C ILE A 68 0.70 26.93 16.39
N GLY A 69 0.81 25.60 16.32
CA GLY A 69 0.77 24.76 17.50
C GLY A 69 2.06 24.92 18.31
N PRO A 70 2.00 24.83 19.65
CA PRO A 70 3.18 25.01 20.49
C PRO A 70 4.24 23.98 20.13
N GLU A 71 5.48 24.44 19.96
CA GLU A 71 6.65 23.61 19.65
C GLU A 71 6.43 22.68 18.44
N CYS A 72 5.76 23.19 17.40
CA CYS A 72 5.42 22.43 16.20
C CYS A 72 6.12 22.95 14.96
N GLU A 73 6.93 22.11 14.33
CA GLU A 73 7.65 22.42 13.08
C GLU A 73 6.95 21.89 11.84
N ARG A 74 5.80 21.24 12.02
CA ARG A 74 5.02 20.72 10.90
C ARG A 74 4.43 21.87 10.08
N LEU A 75 4.23 21.56 8.81
CA LEU A 75 3.61 22.43 7.83
C LEU A 75 2.11 22.66 8.12
N ALA A 76 1.67 23.90 7.95
CA ALA A 76 0.31 24.34 8.21
C ALA A 76 -0.58 24.27 6.96
N ASN A 77 -1.82 23.82 7.12
CA ASN A 77 -2.84 23.98 6.09
C ASN A 77 -3.38 25.43 6.05
N LYS A 78 -4.34 25.72 5.16
CA LYS A 78 -5.04 27.03 5.06
C LYS A 78 -5.55 27.62 6.40
N LYS A 79 -5.79 26.78 7.39
CA LYS A 79 -6.23 27.18 8.74
C LYS A 79 -5.06 27.46 9.69
N LYS A 80 -3.84 27.62 9.16
CA LYS A 80 -2.59 27.87 9.91
C LYS A 80 -2.21 26.76 10.91
N MET A 81 -2.82 25.57 10.79
CA MET A 81 -2.55 24.42 11.66
C MET A 81 -2.16 23.20 10.85
N CYS A 82 -1.30 22.35 11.41
CA CYS A 82 -1.08 21.00 10.89
C CYS A 82 -2.32 20.14 11.15
N ALA A 83 -2.45 19.00 10.46
CA ALA A 83 -3.61 18.12 10.59
C ALA A 83 -3.87 17.67 12.04
N ALA A 84 -2.80 17.44 12.82
CA ALA A 84 -2.91 17.00 14.22
C ALA A 84 -3.43 18.10 15.14
N HIS A 85 -2.89 19.32 15.05
CA HIS A 85 -3.35 20.48 15.83
C HIS A 85 -4.77 20.91 15.44
N TYR A 86 -5.09 20.90 14.15
CA TYR A 86 -6.45 21.15 13.69
C TYR A 86 -7.44 20.15 14.33
N ALA A 87 -7.04 18.88 14.43
CA ALA A 87 -7.87 17.85 15.05
C ALA A 87 -7.98 17.97 16.59
N GLN A 88 -7.04 18.62 17.27
CA GLN A 88 -7.17 18.99 18.69
C GLN A 88 -8.22 20.10 18.85
N GLN A 89 -8.11 21.17 18.04
CA GLN A 89 -9.05 22.28 18.04
C GLN A 89 -10.49 21.82 17.76
N GLN A 90 -10.69 20.97 16.74
CA GLN A 90 -12.03 20.46 16.40
C GLN A 90 -12.67 19.60 17.50
N ARG A 91 -11.87 19.09 18.45
CA ARG A 91 -12.36 18.35 19.62
C ARG A 91 -12.54 19.22 20.86
N GLY A 92 -12.42 20.55 20.74
CA GLY A 92 -12.47 21.48 21.86
C GLY A 92 -11.31 21.33 22.84
N ARG A 93 -10.20 20.70 22.41
CA ARG A 93 -9.01 20.53 23.25
C ARG A 93 -8.04 21.70 23.05
N PRO A 94 -7.33 22.14 24.10
CA PRO A 94 -6.24 23.11 23.93
C PRO A 94 -5.18 22.54 23.01
N LEU A 95 -4.50 23.41 22.26
CA LEU A 95 -3.37 23.00 21.43
C LEU A 95 -2.18 22.64 22.33
N THR A 96 -1.68 21.41 22.21
CA THR A 96 -0.55 20.93 23.02
C THR A 96 0.65 20.59 22.13
N LYS A 97 1.85 20.52 22.73
CA LYS A 97 3.04 20.02 22.02
C LYS A 97 2.73 18.63 21.47
N LEU A 98 3.04 18.42 20.19
CA LEU A 98 2.91 17.10 19.60
C LEU A 98 4.14 16.30 20.03
N GLN A 99 3.92 15.16 20.66
CA GLN A 99 5.00 14.20 20.87
C GLN A 99 5.43 13.68 19.49
N ASN A 100 6.71 13.84 19.19
CA ASN A 100 7.31 13.09 18.10
C ASN A 100 7.43 11.64 18.58
N ARG A 101 7.19 10.72 17.66
CA ARG A 101 7.37 9.30 17.94
C ARG A 101 8.87 9.06 18.11
N ASN A 102 9.33 8.77 19.33
CA ASN A 102 10.73 8.45 19.58
C ASN A 102 10.98 7.00 19.18
N TYR A 103 11.72 6.79 18.09
CA TYR A 103 11.98 5.46 17.56
C TYR A 103 12.78 4.59 18.53
N GLU A 104 13.76 5.17 19.24
CA GLU A 104 14.64 4.46 20.19
C GLU A 104 13.90 4.04 21.47
N GLU A 105 12.96 4.86 21.95
CA GLU A 105 12.06 4.46 23.05
C GLU A 105 11.04 3.41 22.59
N ASP A 106 10.56 3.52 21.35
CA ASP A 106 9.55 2.62 20.83
C ASP A 106 10.09 1.20 20.62
N ILE A 107 11.34 1.02 20.14
CA ILE A 107 11.93 -0.30 19.89
C ILE A 107 12.11 -1.14 21.17
N ASN A 108 12.21 -0.48 22.33
CA ASN A 108 12.35 -1.12 23.64
C ASN A 108 11.00 -1.33 24.35
N LYS A 109 9.87 -1.19 23.64
CA LYS A 109 8.55 -1.42 24.23
C LYS A 109 8.34 -2.90 24.53
N ASN A 110 7.97 -3.18 25.78
CA ASN A 110 7.60 -4.51 26.21
C ASN A 110 6.39 -5.02 25.40
N PRO A 111 6.36 -6.34 25.07
CA PRO A 111 5.17 -6.98 24.54
C PRO A 111 3.97 -6.75 25.45
N LYS A 112 2.78 -6.62 24.86
CA LYS A 112 1.53 -6.38 25.61
C LYS A 112 0.44 -7.34 25.17
N LYS A 113 -0.36 -7.81 26.12
CA LYS A 113 -1.55 -8.62 25.84
C LYS A 113 -2.74 -7.71 25.56
N ASN A 114 -3.42 -7.91 24.44
CA ASN A 114 -4.61 -7.14 24.09
C ASN A 114 -5.89 -7.73 24.71
N LEU A 115 -7.02 -7.02 24.56
CA LEU A 115 -8.33 -7.44 25.09
C LEU A 115 -8.83 -8.79 24.54
N LYS A 116 -8.31 -9.22 23.39
CA LYS A 116 -8.64 -10.52 22.78
C LYS A 116 -7.67 -11.63 23.22
N GLY A 117 -6.70 -11.33 24.07
CA GLY A 117 -5.74 -12.31 24.60
C GLY A 117 -4.52 -12.56 23.72
N TYR A 118 -4.34 -11.83 22.61
CA TYR A 118 -3.13 -11.94 21.80
C TYR A 118 -1.99 -11.07 22.35
N ILE A 119 -0.75 -11.53 22.19
CA ILE A 119 0.45 -10.72 22.45
C ILE A 119 0.78 -9.88 21.22
N GLU A 120 0.95 -8.58 21.44
CA GLU A 120 1.41 -7.60 20.46
C GLU A 120 2.84 -7.18 20.78
N GLU A 121 3.69 -7.12 19.75
CA GLU A 121 5.08 -6.70 19.80
C GLU A 121 5.35 -5.57 18.83
N PHE A 122 6.38 -4.77 19.11
CA PHE A 122 6.73 -3.62 18.31
C PHE A 122 7.89 -3.93 17.36
N HIS A 123 7.57 -4.08 16.07
CA HIS A 123 8.49 -4.40 14.98
C HIS A 123 8.25 -3.43 13.81
N PRO A 124 8.67 -2.15 13.89
CA PRO A 124 8.25 -1.09 12.97
C PRO A 124 8.63 -1.33 11.51
N GLU A 125 9.74 -2.02 11.27
CA GLU A 125 10.28 -2.30 9.94
C GLU A 125 9.77 -3.61 9.35
N HIS A 126 9.04 -4.43 10.13
CA HIS A 126 8.59 -5.73 9.65
C HIS A 126 7.40 -5.60 8.68
N PRO A 127 7.38 -6.29 7.52
CA PRO A 127 6.32 -6.12 6.51
C PRO A 127 4.91 -6.50 6.97
N ASN A 128 4.77 -7.37 7.97
CA ASN A 128 3.47 -7.71 8.56
C ASN A 128 3.02 -6.75 9.67
N SER A 129 3.80 -5.71 9.98
CA SER A 129 3.44 -4.73 10.98
C SER A 129 2.37 -3.76 10.49
N TRP A 130 1.48 -3.37 11.40
CA TRP A 130 0.52 -2.30 11.14
C TRP A 130 1.24 -0.97 10.95
N LYS A 131 0.51 0.06 10.49
CA LYS A 131 1.07 1.42 10.29
C LYS A 131 1.67 2.05 11.57
N ASN A 132 1.29 1.54 12.73
CA ASN A 132 1.84 1.94 14.02
C ASN A 132 3.03 1.07 14.44
N GLY A 133 3.59 0.23 13.57
CA GLY A 133 4.75 -0.63 13.83
C GLY A 133 4.53 -1.78 14.81
N TRP A 134 3.30 -1.97 15.30
CA TRP A 134 2.97 -3.14 16.10
C TRP A 134 2.54 -4.30 15.20
N MET A 135 2.72 -5.53 15.67
CA MET A 135 2.18 -6.75 15.07
C MET A 135 1.90 -7.80 16.14
N PHE A 136 1.22 -8.88 15.79
CA PHE A 136 1.02 -10.01 16.70
C PHE A 136 2.29 -10.86 16.81
N GLN A 137 2.64 -11.29 18.03
CA GLN A 137 3.81 -12.12 18.30
C GLN A 137 3.75 -13.46 17.53
N HIS A 138 2.59 -14.13 17.47
CA HIS A 138 2.48 -15.38 16.70
C HIS A 138 2.74 -15.19 15.20
N VAL A 139 2.38 -14.03 14.63
CA VAL A 139 2.69 -13.71 13.22
C VAL A 139 4.18 -13.52 13.07
N PHE A 140 4.84 -12.84 14.01
CA PHE A 140 6.29 -12.65 14.00
C PHE A 140 7.03 -13.99 14.08
N VAL A 141 6.70 -14.82 15.08
CA VAL A 141 7.32 -16.14 15.27
C VAL A 141 7.15 -17.03 14.03
N MET A 142 5.96 -17.06 13.42
CA MET A 142 5.74 -17.84 12.20
C MET A 142 6.51 -17.26 11.01
N SER A 143 6.53 -15.93 10.81
CA SER A 143 7.31 -15.30 9.74
C SER A 143 8.80 -15.61 9.85
N GLU A 144 9.37 -15.53 11.05
CA GLU A 144 10.77 -15.87 11.31
C GLU A 144 11.05 -17.34 11.00
N SER A 145 10.17 -18.25 11.43
CA SER A 145 10.30 -19.68 11.13
C SER A 145 10.20 -20.00 9.64
N LEU A 146 9.44 -19.22 8.86
CA LEU A 146 9.32 -19.38 7.40
C LEU A 146 10.46 -18.68 6.64
N GLY A 147 11.21 -17.78 7.28
CA GLY A 147 12.18 -16.90 6.62
C GLY A 147 11.55 -15.90 5.64
N ARG A 148 10.24 -15.65 5.76
CA ARG A 148 9.50 -14.69 4.92
C ARG A 148 8.26 -14.15 5.64
N PRO A 149 7.76 -12.98 5.24
CA PRO A 149 6.49 -12.48 5.74
C PRO A 149 5.31 -13.41 5.44
N ILE A 150 4.32 -13.42 6.34
CA ILE A 150 3.02 -14.05 6.11
C ILE A 150 2.32 -13.34 4.94
N LYS A 151 1.82 -14.11 3.97
CA LYS A 151 1.08 -13.60 2.82
C LYS A 151 -0.34 -13.21 3.22
N HIS A 152 -0.97 -12.33 2.45
CA HIS A 152 -2.34 -11.84 2.71
C HIS A 152 -3.42 -12.94 2.72
N HIS A 153 -3.13 -14.11 2.13
CA HIS A 153 -4.01 -15.28 2.09
C HIS A 153 -3.56 -16.39 3.05
N GLU A 154 -2.67 -16.07 3.98
CA GLU A 154 -2.21 -16.97 5.02
C GLU A 154 -2.65 -16.42 6.38
N ASN A 155 -3.00 -17.31 7.29
CA ASN A 155 -3.29 -17.02 8.69
C ASN A 155 -2.48 -17.93 9.59
N VAL A 156 -2.19 -17.48 10.79
CA VAL A 156 -1.52 -18.29 11.81
C VAL A 156 -2.55 -18.74 12.84
N HIS A 157 -2.61 -20.03 13.09
CA HIS A 157 -3.57 -20.67 14.00
C HIS A 157 -2.84 -21.27 15.21
N HIS A 158 -3.45 -21.19 16.40
CA HIS A 158 -2.95 -21.80 17.62
C HIS A 158 -3.56 -23.19 17.82
N ILE A 159 -2.74 -24.24 17.88
CA ILE A 159 -3.19 -25.63 17.99
C ILE A 159 -3.98 -25.85 19.29
N ASN A 160 -3.45 -25.36 20.42
CA ASN A 160 -4.10 -25.50 21.74
C ASN A 160 -5.21 -24.46 22.02
N GLY A 161 -5.46 -23.53 21.09
CA GLY A 161 -6.42 -22.43 21.26
C GLY A 161 -6.00 -21.34 22.26
N ILE A 162 -4.81 -21.44 22.87
CA ILE A 162 -4.27 -20.47 23.83
C ILE A 162 -3.53 -19.38 23.06
N ARG A 163 -4.12 -18.17 23.02
CA ARG A 163 -3.70 -17.07 22.13
C ARG A 163 -2.37 -16.40 22.47
N ASP A 164 -1.84 -16.65 23.66
CA ASP A 164 -0.55 -16.16 24.13
C ASP A 164 0.54 -17.23 24.20
N ASP A 165 0.23 -18.49 23.87
CA ASP A 165 1.23 -19.54 23.70
C ASP A 165 1.76 -19.50 22.25
N ASN A 166 2.75 -18.63 22.03
CA ASN A 166 3.29 -18.34 20.70
C ASN A 166 4.56 -19.14 20.37
N ARG A 167 4.78 -20.28 21.03
CA ARG A 167 5.86 -21.20 20.68
C ARG A 167 5.60 -21.80 19.30
N ILE A 168 6.64 -21.93 18.47
CA ILE A 168 6.47 -22.33 17.06
C ILE A 168 5.79 -23.71 16.93
N GLU A 169 6.05 -24.64 17.86
CA GLU A 169 5.40 -25.95 17.89
C GLU A 169 3.89 -25.91 18.18
N ASN A 170 3.36 -24.78 18.65
CA ASN A 170 1.94 -24.56 18.90
C ASN A 170 1.25 -23.74 17.79
N LEU A 171 1.97 -23.37 16.73
CA LEU A 171 1.47 -22.53 15.65
C LEU A 171 1.37 -23.31 14.33
N GLU A 172 0.32 -23.07 13.58
CA GLU A 172 0.12 -23.62 12.24
C GLU A 172 -0.14 -22.52 11.23
N LEU A 173 0.44 -22.67 10.03
CA LEU A 173 0.15 -21.81 8.89
C LEU A 173 -1.06 -22.36 8.12
N TRP A 174 -2.11 -21.57 8.01
CA TRP A 174 -3.34 -21.92 7.31
C TRP A 174 -3.50 -21.07 6.06
N SER A 175 -3.86 -21.69 4.92
CA SER A 175 -4.27 -20.97 3.71
C SER A 175 -5.76 -20.61 3.78
N THR A 176 -6.10 -19.34 3.54
CA THR A 176 -7.49 -18.89 3.45
C THR A 176 -7.99 -18.70 2.02
N SER A 177 -7.11 -18.82 1.01
CA SER A 177 -7.49 -18.65 -0.39
C SER A 177 -7.92 -19.98 -0.99
N GLN A 178 -9.14 -20.01 -1.53
CA GLN A 178 -9.63 -21.09 -2.40
C GLN A 178 -10.57 -20.49 -3.48
N PRO A 179 -10.42 -20.85 -4.76
CA PRO A 179 -11.23 -20.30 -5.84
C PRO A 179 -12.66 -20.88 -5.82
N SER A 180 -13.65 -20.05 -5.44
CA SER A 180 -15.06 -20.41 -5.51
C SER A 180 -15.68 -20.06 -6.87
N GLY A 181 -16.57 -20.91 -7.40
CA GLY A 181 -17.39 -20.60 -8.57
C GLY A 181 -16.63 -20.45 -9.91
N GLN A 182 -15.44 -21.05 -10.03
CA GLN A 182 -14.60 -20.98 -11.24
C GLN A 182 -14.72 -22.21 -12.14
N ARG A 183 -14.25 -22.10 -13.39
CA ARG A 183 -14.16 -23.22 -14.34
C ARG A 183 -13.20 -24.29 -13.84
N ILE A 184 -13.33 -25.50 -14.38
CA ILE A 184 -12.46 -26.62 -14.00
C ILE A 184 -11.00 -26.30 -14.35
N GLU A 185 -10.75 -25.71 -15.52
CA GLU A 185 -9.41 -25.36 -15.98
C GLU A 185 -8.73 -24.34 -15.04
N ASP A 186 -9.49 -23.33 -14.59
CA ASP A 186 -8.99 -22.31 -13.66
C ASP A 186 -8.66 -22.91 -12.29
N LYS A 187 -9.48 -23.84 -11.81
CA LYS A 187 -9.23 -24.55 -10.54
C LYS A 187 -8.02 -25.46 -10.62
N THR A 188 -7.86 -26.17 -11.73
CA THR A 188 -6.69 -27.03 -11.97
C THR A 188 -5.42 -26.19 -12.00
N LYS A 189 -5.44 -25.06 -12.72
CA LYS A 189 -4.33 -24.12 -12.75
C LYS A 189 -3.98 -23.60 -11.36
N TRP A 190 -4.98 -23.14 -10.60
CA TRP A 190 -4.78 -22.70 -9.21
C TRP A 190 -4.19 -23.80 -8.33
N ALA A 191 -4.67 -25.05 -8.47
CA ALA A 191 -4.17 -26.16 -7.68
C ALA A 191 -2.70 -26.47 -7.98
N ILE A 192 -2.28 -26.38 -9.24
CA ILE A 192 -0.88 -26.53 -9.64
C ILE A 192 -0.03 -25.41 -9.01
N GLU A 193 -0.42 -24.15 -9.18
CA GLU A 193 0.28 -22.99 -8.58
C GLU A 193 0.36 -23.11 -7.05
N TRP A 194 -0.67 -23.64 -6.40
CA TRP A 194 -0.68 -23.89 -4.96
C TRP A 194 0.32 -24.97 -4.57
N LEU A 195 0.36 -26.10 -5.29
CA LEU A 195 1.33 -27.17 -5.04
C LEU A 195 2.76 -26.69 -5.28
N GLU A 196 3.01 -25.95 -6.37
CA GLU A 196 4.31 -25.33 -6.66
C GLU A 196 4.80 -24.44 -5.51
N GLN A 197 3.87 -23.82 -4.78
CA GLN A 197 4.21 -22.97 -3.66
C GLN A 197 4.40 -23.73 -2.34
N TYR A 198 3.54 -24.70 -2.04
CA TYR A 198 3.42 -25.27 -0.69
C TYR A 198 3.84 -26.73 -0.56
N ASP A 199 3.71 -27.53 -1.61
CA ASP A 199 4.17 -28.93 -1.62
C ASP A 199 4.64 -29.33 -3.03
N PRO A 200 5.79 -28.79 -3.50
CA PRO A 200 6.27 -29.05 -4.86
C PRO A 200 6.54 -30.54 -5.11
N SER A 201 6.76 -31.32 -4.05
CA SER A 201 7.00 -32.76 -4.14
C SER A 201 5.82 -33.57 -4.70
N ARG A 202 4.61 -32.98 -4.71
CA ARG A 202 3.39 -33.61 -5.22
C ARG A 202 3.18 -33.39 -6.71
N LEU A 203 3.95 -32.50 -7.32
CA LEU A 203 3.97 -32.33 -8.77
C LEU A 203 4.82 -33.46 -9.34
N LYS A 204 4.15 -34.44 -9.94
CA LYS A 204 4.77 -35.59 -10.61
C LYS A 204 5.11 -35.27 -12.05
#